data_AF-A0A7Z9HV24-F1
#
_entry.id   AF-A0A7Z9HV24-F1
#
_cell.length_a   1.000
_cell.length_b   1.000
_cell.length_c   1.000
_cell.angle_alpha   90.00
_cell.angle_beta   90.00
_cell.angle_gamma   90.00
#
_symmetry.space_group_name_H-M   'P 1'
#
loop_
_entity.id
_entity.type
_entity.pdbx_description
1 polymer ?
#
loop_
_entity_poly.entity_id
_entity_poly.type
_entity_poly.pdbx_seq_one_letter_code
_entity_poly.pdbx_strand_id
1 'polypeptide(L)'
;MTDAIITLGMLVLLQAVLGFDNLLYISLMSKRAPAEDQKRVRTLGIAIAVFLRIALLFILVKLIDYFQESWFAIDIEGVFVGHYNLHSLIVLLGGAFILYTSVKEIFHMMNLDEHEGEDRTAQSAGRVIFTIVIMNLVFSFDSILSAMALSDSVPIMATAIIIGGVLMIWLADHVSTFLQKNRLYEVLGLFILFVVGIMLLTEGGHLAHMEIAGQSITPMNKMTFYFVISVLVLCDVVQSRYQRKLMAQTDGAGN
;
A
#
# COMPACT_ATOMS: atom_id res chain seq x y z
N MET A 1 -15.77 -18.36 24.68
CA MET A 1 -15.84 -16.88 24.65
C MET A 1 -14.46 -16.25 24.70
N THR A 2 -13.57 -16.72 25.58
CA THR A 2 -12.18 -16.25 25.68
C THR A 2 -11.41 -16.40 24.36
N ASP A 3 -11.55 -17.54 23.67
CA ASP A 3 -10.83 -17.79 22.39
C ASP A 3 -11.25 -16.82 21.29
N ALA A 4 -12.55 -16.52 21.18
CA ALA A 4 -13.06 -15.57 20.18
C ALA A 4 -12.53 -14.15 20.39
N ILE A 5 -12.35 -13.73 21.66
CA ILE A 5 -11.80 -12.41 22.00
C ILE A 5 -10.30 -12.36 21.70
N ILE A 6 -9.56 -13.44 21.99
CA ILE A 6 -8.13 -13.55 21.66
C ILE A 6 -7.94 -13.52 20.14
N THR A 7 -8.70 -14.32 19.39
CA THR A 7 -8.68 -14.32 17.92
C THR A 7 -9.04 -12.97 17.35
N LEU A 8 -10.08 -12.31 17.87
CA LEU A 8 -10.43 -10.95 17.46
C LEU A 8 -9.27 -9.98 17.70
N GLY A 9 -8.62 -10.04 18.87
CA GLY A 9 -7.46 -9.22 19.19
C GLY A 9 -6.30 -9.45 18.22
N MET A 10 -5.98 -10.71 17.91
CA MET A 10 -4.94 -11.06 16.93
C MET A 10 -5.29 -10.54 15.53
N LEU A 11 -6.53 -10.68 15.10
CA LEU A 11 -6.99 -10.19 13.79
C LEU A 11 -6.95 -8.66 13.70
N VAL A 12 -7.35 -7.95 14.76
CA VAL A 12 -7.25 -6.49 14.83
C VAL A 12 -5.79 -6.05 14.77
N LEU A 13 -4.90 -6.74 15.50
CA LEU A 13 -3.46 -6.46 15.47
C LEU A 13 -2.88 -6.70 14.08
N LEU A 14 -3.19 -7.85 13.47
CA LEU A 14 -2.77 -8.19 12.12
C LEU A 14 -3.22 -7.13 11.11
N GLN A 15 -4.46 -6.67 11.22
CA GLN A 15 -4.99 -5.61 10.36
C GLN A 15 -4.38 -4.25 10.62
N ALA A 16 -3.99 -3.93 11.85
CA ALA A 16 -3.28 -2.69 12.14
C ALA A 16 -1.88 -2.68 11.51
N VAL A 17 -1.17 -3.81 11.61
CA VAL A 17 0.19 -3.98 11.05
C VAL A 17 0.16 -4.00 9.51
N LEU A 18 -0.73 -4.80 8.90
CA LEU A 18 -0.89 -4.88 7.44
C LEU A 18 -1.61 -3.64 6.86
N GLY A 19 -2.43 -2.96 7.66
CA GLY A 19 -3.23 -1.82 7.23
C GLY A 19 -2.45 -0.51 7.19
N PHE A 20 -1.23 -0.47 7.75
CA PHE A 20 -0.38 0.71 7.74
C PHE A 20 -0.01 1.13 6.32
N ASP A 21 0.34 0.18 5.44
CA ASP A 21 0.75 0.46 4.07
C ASP A 21 -0.42 1.03 3.25
N ASN A 22 -1.61 0.47 3.44
CA ASN A 22 -2.85 0.95 2.84
C ASN A 22 -3.20 2.36 3.34
N LEU A 23 -3.03 2.63 4.64
CA LEU A 23 -3.24 3.95 5.23
C LEU A 23 -2.27 5.00 4.65
N LEU A 24 -0.99 4.63 4.51
CA LEU A 24 0.04 5.49 3.93
C LEU A 24 -0.31 5.81 2.47
N TYR A 25 -0.71 4.80 1.69
CA TYR A 25 -1.16 4.98 0.31
C TYR A 25 -2.35 5.95 0.21
N ILE A 26 -3.40 5.73 1.00
CA ILE A 26 -4.60 6.60 1.05
C ILE A 26 -4.20 8.04 1.40
N SER A 27 -3.33 8.20 2.39
CA SER A 27 -2.87 9.51 2.85
C SER A 27 -2.10 10.26 1.78
N LEU A 28 -1.21 9.58 1.04
CA LEU A 28 -0.44 10.16 -0.07
C LEU A 28 -1.34 10.47 -1.28
N MET A 29 -2.16 9.53 -1.71
CA MET A 29 -3.03 9.71 -2.88
C MET A 29 -4.07 10.82 -2.67
N SER A 30 -4.59 10.95 -1.45
CA SER A 30 -5.56 12.02 -1.14
C SER A 30 -5.02 13.44 -1.37
N LYS A 31 -3.69 13.63 -1.33
CA LYS A 31 -3.06 14.92 -1.64
C LYS A 31 -3.22 15.35 -3.11
N ARG A 32 -3.57 14.42 -4.00
CA ARG A 32 -3.83 14.70 -5.42
C ARG A 32 -5.20 15.34 -5.67
N ALA A 33 -6.09 15.29 -4.69
CA ALA A 33 -7.38 15.98 -4.74
C ALA A 33 -7.21 17.46 -4.38
N PRO A 34 -8.15 18.33 -4.79
CA PRO A 34 -8.19 19.73 -4.35
C PRO A 34 -8.05 19.84 -2.84
N ALA A 35 -7.33 20.85 -2.36
CA ALA A 35 -6.99 21.01 -0.94
C ALA A 35 -8.22 20.93 -0.01
N GLU A 36 -9.34 21.50 -0.45
CA GLU A 36 -10.63 21.51 0.26
C GLU A 36 -11.26 20.12 0.38
N ASP A 37 -10.98 19.23 -0.59
CA ASP A 37 -11.60 17.90 -0.70
C ASP A 37 -10.73 16.78 -0.09
N GLN A 38 -9.45 17.01 0.22
CA GLN A 38 -8.53 15.94 0.64
C GLN A 38 -9.04 15.14 1.85
N LYS A 39 -9.58 15.82 2.86
CA LYS A 39 -10.15 15.18 4.05
C LYS A 39 -11.39 14.35 3.72
N ARG A 40 -12.27 14.89 2.85
CA ARG A 40 -13.45 14.19 2.35
C ARG A 40 -13.05 12.94 1.55
N VAL A 41 -12.08 13.07 0.65
CA VAL A 41 -11.54 11.97 -0.16
C VAL A 41 -10.96 10.86 0.71
N ARG A 42 -10.19 11.18 1.76
CA ARG A 42 -9.70 10.16 2.72
C ARG A 42 -10.85 9.45 3.42
N THR A 43 -11.75 10.21 4.03
CA THR A 43 -12.82 9.65 4.87
C THR A 43 -13.77 8.79 4.04
N LEU A 44 -14.20 9.30 2.89
CA LEU A 44 -15.10 8.59 1.98
C LEU A 44 -14.39 7.40 1.32
N GLY A 45 -13.14 7.58 0.91
CA GLY A 45 -12.30 6.50 0.37
C GLY A 45 -12.16 5.34 1.35
N ILE A 46 -11.84 5.62 2.62
CA ILE A 46 -11.74 4.60 3.69
C ILE A 46 -13.10 3.94 3.95
N ALA A 47 -14.19 4.72 4.03
CA ALA A 47 -15.52 4.17 4.25
C ALA A 47 -15.94 3.19 3.14
N ILE A 48 -15.75 3.57 1.87
CA ILE A 48 -16.02 2.70 0.72
C ILE A 48 -15.08 1.48 0.73
N ALA A 49 -13.80 1.69 1.04
CA ALA A 49 -12.81 0.64 1.15
C ALA A 49 -13.19 -0.43 2.18
N VAL A 50 -13.62 -0.03 3.39
CA VAL A 50 -14.05 -0.95 4.45
C VAL A 50 -15.30 -1.71 4.01
N PHE A 51 -16.28 -1.03 3.41
CA PHE A 51 -17.48 -1.67 2.89
C PHE A 51 -17.15 -2.74 1.85
N LEU A 52 -16.33 -2.39 0.84
CA LEU A 52 -15.92 -3.31 -0.20
C LEU A 52 -15.07 -4.46 0.34
N ARG A 53 -14.27 -4.22 1.39
CA ARG A 53 -13.49 -5.27 2.04
C ARG A 53 -14.37 -6.29 2.74
N ILE A 54 -15.46 -5.86 3.38
CA ILE A 54 -16.46 -6.77 3.96
C ILE A 54 -17.17 -7.54 2.85
N ALA A 55 -17.57 -6.88 1.77
CA ALA A 55 -18.18 -7.56 0.61
C ALA A 55 -17.22 -8.61 0.01
N LEU A 56 -15.95 -8.24 -0.17
CA LEU A 56 -14.90 -9.14 -0.65
C LEU A 56 -14.68 -10.32 0.30
N LEU A 57 -14.72 -10.12 1.63
CA LEU A 57 -14.63 -11.21 2.60
C LEU A 57 -15.71 -12.28 2.35
N PHE A 58 -16.97 -11.88 2.16
CA PHE A 58 -18.04 -12.82 1.86
C PHE A 58 -17.87 -13.53 0.52
N ILE A 59 -17.36 -12.82 -0.48
CA ILE A 59 -17.05 -13.40 -1.80
C ILE A 59 -15.94 -14.43 -1.68
N LEU A 60 -14.82 -14.08 -1.04
CA LEU A 60 -13.66 -14.96 -0.88
C LEU A 60 -14.00 -16.20 -0.06
N VAL A 61 -14.70 -16.07 1.06
CA VAL A 61 -15.09 -17.24 1.87
C VAL A 61 -15.94 -18.24 1.08
N LYS A 62 -16.74 -17.77 0.11
CA LYS A 62 -17.58 -18.65 -0.72
C LYS A 62 -16.90 -19.19 -1.96
N LEU A 63 -15.94 -18.46 -2.53
CA LEU A 63 -15.37 -18.71 -3.85
C LEU A 63 -13.85 -18.90 -3.82
N ILE A 64 -13.24 -19.11 -2.65
CA ILE A 64 -11.77 -19.16 -2.51
C ILE A 64 -11.12 -20.13 -3.50
N ASP A 65 -11.74 -21.28 -3.71
CA ASP A 65 -11.24 -22.30 -4.66
C ASP A 65 -11.18 -21.74 -6.09
N TYR A 66 -12.22 -21.03 -6.54
CA TYR A 66 -12.29 -20.41 -7.86
C TYR A 66 -11.25 -19.29 -8.06
N PHE A 67 -10.89 -18.57 -6.98
CA PHE A 67 -9.86 -17.52 -7.03
C PHE A 67 -8.44 -18.08 -7.03
N GLN A 68 -8.23 -19.29 -6.50
CA GLN A 68 -6.93 -19.95 -6.44
C GLN A 68 -6.68 -20.90 -7.63
N GLU A 69 -7.73 -21.40 -8.29
CA GLU A 69 -7.62 -22.21 -9.50
C GLU A 69 -6.87 -21.49 -10.62
N SER A 70 -5.97 -22.22 -11.29
CA SER A 70 -5.21 -21.70 -12.44
C SER A 70 -6.14 -21.56 -13.65
N TRP A 71 -6.28 -20.35 -14.17
CA TRP A 71 -7.16 -20.07 -15.31
C TRP A 71 -6.41 -20.14 -16.63
N PHE A 72 -5.15 -19.71 -16.66
CA PHE A 72 -4.32 -19.69 -17.87
C PHE A 72 -2.86 -19.96 -17.55
N ALA A 73 -2.20 -20.74 -18.40
CA ALA A 73 -0.76 -20.95 -18.35
C ALA A 73 -0.12 -20.37 -19.61
N ILE A 74 0.99 -19.65 -19.45
CA ILE A 74 1.83 -19.17 -20.55
C ILE A 74 3.17 -19.88 -20.40
N ASP A 75 3.57 -20.59 -21.44
CA ASP A 75 4.86 -21.26 -21.55
C ASP A 75 5.53 -20.77 -22.84
N ILE A 76 6.54 -19.92 -22.70
CA ILE A 76 7.38 -19.47 -23.80
C ILE A 76 8.73 -20.17 -23.65
N GLU A 77 8.89 -21.30 -24.36
CA GLU A 77 10.12 -22.11 -24.55
C GLU A 77 11.21 -21.87 -23.49
N GLY A 78 10.90 -22.13 -22.21
CA GLY A 78 11.87 -22.11 -21.11
C GLY A 78 12.48 -20.76 -20.71
N VAL A 79 12.00 -19.63 -21.27
CA VAL A 79 12.47 -18.28 -20.91
C VAL A 79 11.50 -17.61 -19.92
N PHE A 80 10.21 -17.81 -20.13
CA PHE A 80 9.13 -17.34 -19.25
C PHE A 80 8.05 -18.41 -19.12
N VAL A 81 7.86 -18.91 -17.91
CA VAL A 81 6.78 -19.82 -17.54
C VAL A 81 5.92 -19.13 -16.48
N GLY A 82 4.60 -19.21 -16.59
CA GLY A 82 3.68 -18.67 -15.58
C GLY A 82 2.29 -19.30 -15.61
N HIS A 83 1.80 -19.69 -14.43
CA HIS A 83 0.45 -20.18 -14.18
C HIS A 83 -0.36 -19.09 -13.48
N TYR A 84 -1.19 -18.39 -14.24
CA TYR A 84 -1.95 -17.25 -13.75
C TYR A 84 -3.30 -17.70 -13.18
N ASN A 85 -3.57 -17.30 -11.94
CA ASN A 85 -4.91 -17.32 -11.34
C ASN A 85 -5.40 -15.89 -11.17
N LEU A 86 -6.69 -15.72 -10.85
CA LEU A 86 -7.27 -14.39 -10.71
C LEU A 86 -6.59 -13.60 -9.58
N HIS A 87 -6.20 -14.26 -8.50
CA HIS A 87 -5.48 -13.63 -7.40
C HIS A 87 -4.12 -13.06 -7.84
N SER A 88 -3.31 -13.84 -8.55
CA SER A 88 -1.98 -13.43 -9.01
C SER A 88 -2.05 -12.28 -10.00
N LEU A 89 -3.04 -12.28 -10.88
CA LEU A 89 -3.27 -11.18 -11.82
C LEU A 89 -3.64 -9.88 -11.11
N ILE A 90 -4.56 -9.92 -10.14
CA ILE A 90 -4.97 -8.75 -9.36
C ILE A 90 -3.76 -8.16 -8.61
N VAL A 91 -2.96 -9.01 -7.97
CA VAL A 91 -1.78 -8.60 -7.20
C VAL A 91 -0.69 -8.04 -8.11
N LEU A 92 -0.39 -8.70 -9.24
CA LEU A 92 0.59 -8.22 -10.22
C LEU A 92 0.20 -6.86 -10.81
N LEU A 93 -1.06 -6.71 -11.25
CA LEU A 93 -1.54 -5.45 -11.83
C LEU A 93 -1.54 -4.32 -10.81
N GLY A 94 -1.94 -4.61 -9.57
CA GLY A 94 -1.88 -3.63 -8.48
C GLY A 94 -0.45 -3.22 -8.13
N GLY A 95 0.47 -4.20 -8.05
CA GLY A 95 1.90 -3.96 -7.84
C GLY A 95 2.52 -3.11 -8.95
N ALA A 96 2.26 -3.45 -10.21
CA ALA A 96 2.72 -2.69 -11.37
C ALA A 96 2.18 -1.26 -11.37
N PHE A 97 0.89 -1.09 -11.07
CA PHE A 97 0.26 0.23 -10.98
C PHE A 97 0.88 1.09 -9.87
N ILE A 98 1.11 0.51 -8.69
CA ILE A 98 1.73 1.21 -7.57
C ILE A 98 3.18 1.60 -7.90
N LEU A 99 3.95 0.66 -8.46
CA LEU A 99 5.33 0.90 -8.86
C LEU A 99 5.40 2.04 -9.89
N TYR A 100 4.61 1.96 -10.96
CA TYR A 100 4.51 2.99 -11.99
C TYR A 100 4.14 4.35 -11.39
N THR A 101 3.11 4.37 -10.54
CA THR A 101 2.63 5.60 -9.92
C THR A 101 3.67 6.23 -9.01
N SER A 102 4.40 5.43 -8.25
CA SER A 102 5.45 5.89 -7.33
C SER A 102 6.65 6.43 -8.09
N VAL A 103 7.13 5.70 -9.10
CA VAL A 103 8.23 6.13 -9.97
C VAL A 103 7.88 7.43 -10.66
N LYS A 104 6.69 7.52 -11.27
CA LYS A 104 6.23 8.74 -11.93
C LYS A 104 6.23 9.93 -10.97
N GLU A 105 5.75 9.75 -9.75
CA GLU A 105 5.73 10.83 -8.75
C GLU A 105 7.14 11.23 -8.29
N ILE A 106 8.02 10.27 -8.07
CA ILE A 106 9.43 10.52 -7.71
C ILE A 106 10.11 11.35 -8.80
N PHE A 107 9.97 10.95 -10.08
CA PHE A 107 10.51 11.74 -11.20
C PHE A 107 9.92 13.14 -11.27
N HIS A 108 8.61 13.28 -11.08
CA HIS A 108 7.96 14.57 -11.10
C HIS A 108 8.46 15.48 -9.97
N MET A 109 8.69 14.93 -8.78
CA MET A 109 9.27 15.67 -7.66
C MET A 109 10.72 16.10 -7.91
N MET A 110 11.53 15.28 -8.58
CA MET A 110 12.92 15.62 -8.92
C MET A 110 13.01 16.68 -10.03
N ASN A 111 12.05 16.72 -10.94
CA ASN A 111 12.02 17.68 -12.05
C ASN A 111 11.44 19.06 -11.65
N LEU A 112 11.00 19.24 -10.40
CA LEU A 112 10.48 20.52 -9.89
C LEU A 112 11.56 21.62 -9.74
N ASP A 113 12.83 21.33 -10.06
CA ASP A 113 13.91 22.32 -10.07
C ASP A 113 14.05 23.10 -11.40
N GLU A 114 13.27 22.78 -12.46
CA GLU A 114 13.39 23.46 -13.77
C GLU A 114 12.17 24.31 -14.21
N HIS A 115 10.99 24.20 -13.58
CA HIS A 115 9.84 25.01 -13.96
C HIS A 115 9.02 25.49 -12.75
N GLU A 116 9.26 26.73 -12.33
CA GLU A 116 8.27 27.49 -11.56
C GLU A 116 6.97 27.57 -12.38
N GLY A 117 5.91 26.91 -11.91
CA GLY A 117 4.53 27.24 -12.31
C GLY A 117 3.73 26.25 -13.13
N GLU A 118 4.09 24.97 -13.25
CA GLU A 118 3.09 23.99 -13.70
C GLU A 118 2.15 23.63 -12.54
N ASP A 119 0.94 24.17 -12.62
CA ASP A 119 -0.20 23.76 -11.83
C ASP A 119 -0.22 22.24 -11.71
N ARG A 120 -0.05 21.73 -10.48
CA ARG A 120 -0.51 20.39 -10.11
C ARG A 120 -2.00 20.37 -10.48
N THR A 121 -2.34 19.92 -11.69
CA THR A 121 -3.73 19.83 -12.11
C THR A 121 -4.37 18.80 -11.20
N ALA A 122 -5.05 19.32 -10.17
CA ALA A 122 -5.62 18.52 -9.11
C ALA A 122 -6.50 17.47 -9.78
N GLN A 123 -6.25 16.21 -9.46
CA GLN A 123 -7.09 15.14 -9.95
C GLN A 123 -8.48 15.32 -9.35
N SER A 124 -9.52 15.06 -10.13
CA SER A 124 -10.88 15.11 -9.60
C SER A 124 -11.00 14.20 -8.39
N ALA A 125 -11.69 14.67 -7.34
CA ALA A 125 -11.88 13.91 -6.11
C ALA A 125 -12.39 12.48 -6.39
N GLY A 126 -13.29 12.32 -7.37
CA GLY A 126 -13.79 11.03 -7.83
C GLY A 126 -12.71 10.09 -8.40
N ARG A 127 -11.75 10.60 -9.20
CA ARG A 127 -10.64 9.79 -9.73
C ARG A 127 -9.71 9.33 -8.62
N VAL A 128 -9.45 10.18 -7.64
CA VAL A 128 -8.63 9.83 -6.47
C VAL A 128 -9.32 8.78 -5.61
N ILE A 129 -10.61 8.94 -5.32
CA ILE A 129 -11.42 7.95 -4.59
C ILE A 129 -11.42 6.61 -5.33
N PHE A 130 -11.66 6.62 -6.65
CA PHE A 130 -11.65 5.40 -7.46
C PHE A 130 -10.31 4.65 -7.36
N THR A 131 -9.21 5.39 -7.42
CA THR A 131 -7.85 4.84 -7.32
C THR A 131 -7.58 4.25 -5.94
N ILE A 132 -7.97 4.96 -4.88
CA ILE A 132 -7.92 4.46 -3.49
C ILE A 132 -8.71 3.17 -3.34
N VAL A 133 -9.93 3.13 -3.89
CA VAL A 133 -10.82 1.98 -3.79
C VAL A 133 -10.24 0.75 -4.51
N ILE A 134 -9.72 0.91 -5.72
CA ILE A 134 -9.09 -0.18 -6.46
C ILE A 134 -7.89 -0.73 -5.69
N MET A 135 -6.99 0.14 -5.22
CA MET A 135 -5.80 -0.33 -4.51
C MET A 135 -6.14 -0.98 -3.18
N ASN A 136 -7.12 -0.44 -2.46
CA ASN A 136 -7.61 -1.08 -1.26
C ASN A 136 -8.19 -2.47 -1.58
N LEU A 137 -8.87 -2.65 -2.72
CA LEU A 137 -9.35 -3.97 -3.15
C LEU A 137 -8.17 -4.94 -3.34
N VAL A 138 -7.12 -4.51 -4.07
CA VAL A 138 -5.90 -5.31 -4.26
C VAL A 138 -5.28 -5.73 -2.92
N PHE A 139 -5.04 -4.77 -2.01
CA PHE A 139 -4.46 -5.07 -0.68
C PHE A 139 -5.40 -5.90 0.22
N SER A 140 -6.71 -5.81 -0.01
CA SER A 140 -7.68 -6.57 0.75
C SER A 140 -7.61 -8.06 0.45
N PHE A 141 -7.16 -8.49 -0.74
CA PHE A 141 -7.00 -9.91 -1.05
C PHE A 141 -6.01 -10.61 -0.10
N ASP A 142 -4.74 -10.17 -0.06
CA ASP A 142 -3.72 -10.78 0.82
C ASP A 142 -4.12 -10.73 2.30
N SER A 143 -4.61 -9.57 2.74
CA SER A 143 -4.95 -9.37 4.15
C SER A 143 -6.20 -10.14 4.59
N ILE A 144 -7.14 -10.42 3.69
CA ILE A 144 -8.28 -11.32 3.97
C ILE A 144 -7.82 -12.77 3.98
N LEU A 145 -7.02 -13.21 3.00
CA LEU A 145 -6.48 -14.58 2.98
C LEU A 145 -5.64 -14.88 4.22
N SER A 146 -4.79 -13.94 4.64
CA SER A 146 -4.04 -14.00 5.89
C SER A 146 -4.97 -14.11 7.11
N ALA A 147 -6.09 -13.38 7.13
CA ALA A 147 -7.07 -13.45 8.21
C ALA A 147 -7.84 -14.79 8.24
N MET A 148 -8.17 -15.34 7.07
CA MET A 148 -8.82 -16.64 6.94
C MET A 148 -7.92 -17.77 7.46
N ALA A 149 -6.60 -17.66 7.30
CA ALA A 149 -5.65 -18.60 7.89
C ALA A 149 -5.63 -18.58 9.44
N LEU A 150 -6.10 -17.50 10.07
CA LEU A 150 -6.16 -17.35 11.53
C LEU A 150 -7.54 -17.66 12.13
N SER A 151 -8.61 -17.65 11.32
CA SER A 151 -9.98 -17.78 11.82
C SER A 151 -10.97 -18.15 10.72
N ASP A 152 -11.76 -19.20 10.96
CA ASP A 152 -12.88 -19.59 10.09
C ASP A 152 -14.17 -18.76 10.34
N SER A 153 -14.21 -17.99 11.43
CA SER A 153 -15.39 -17.23 11.83
C SER A 153 -15.50 -15.90 11.07
N VAL A 154 -16.36 -15.89 10.04
CA VAL A 154 -16.68 -14.68 9.25
C VAL A 154 -17.12 -13.50 10.11
N PRO A 155 -18.00 -13.66 11.12
CA PRO A 155 -18.39 -12.54 11.98
C PRO A 155 -17.20 -11.91 12.75
N ILE A 156 -16.24 -12.74 13.20
CA ILE A 156 -15.06 -12.24 13.92
C ILE A 156 -14.15 -11.47 12.95
N MET A 157 -13.89 -12.01 11.75
CA MET A 157 -13.11 -11.32 10.71
C MET A 157 -13.75 -10.00 10.28
N ALA A 158 -15.07 -9.99 10.05
CA ALA A 158 -15.81 -8.78 9.69
C ALA A 158 -15.74 -7.73 10.81
N THR A 159 -15.87 -8.14 12.08
CA THR A 159 -15.74 -7.24 13.23
C THR A 159 -14.33 -6.65 13.31
N ALA A 160 -13.30 -7.47 13.08
CA ALA A 160 -11.93 -6.97 12.99
C ALA A 160 -11.79 -5.90 11.90
N ILE A 161 -12.29 -6.18 10.68
CA ILE A 161 -12.23 -5.23 9.53
C ILE A 161 -12.89 -3.90 9.88
N ILE A 162 -14.04 -3.92 10.57
CA ILE A 162 -14.74 -2.71 10.99
C ILE A 162 -13.89 -1.93 11.99
N ILE A 163 -13.35 -2.60 13.02
CA ILE A 163 -12.48 -1.96 14.03
C ILE A 163 -11.24 -1.36 13.38
N GLY A 164 -10.56 -2.10 12.50
CA GLY A 164 -9.41 -1.61 11.73
C GLY A 164 -9.79 -0.43 10.84
N GLY A 165 -10.97 -0.47 10.20
CA GLY A 165 -11.53 0.63 9.42
C GLY A 165 -11.69 1.92 10.22
N VAL A 166 -12.30 1.83 11.41
CA VAL A 166 -12.47 2.96 12.32
C VAL A 166 -11.11 3.52 12.77
N LEU A 167 -10.17 2.63 13.12
CA LEU A 167 -8.82 3.03 13.50
C LEU A 167 -8.10 3.75 12.35
N MET A 168 -8.25 3.27 11.11
CA MET A 168 -7.70 3.91 9.92
C MET A 168 -8.27 5.31 9.69
N ILE A 169 -9.58 5.52 9.85
CA ILE A 169 -10.18 6.86 9.74
C ILE A 169 -9.55 7.81 10.76
N TRP A 170 -9.39 7.36 12.01
CA TRP A 170 -8.78 8.15 13.07
C TRP A 170 -7.30 8.48 12.78
N LEU A 171 -6.53 7.52 12.27
CA LEU A 171 -5.11 7.70 11.96
C LEU A 171 -4.86 8.48 10.66
N ALA A 172 -5.74 8.40 9.66
CA ALA A 172 -5.51 8.96 8.33
C ALA A 172 -5.28 10.46 8.34
N ASP A 173 -6.03 11.21 9.15
CA ASP A 173 -5.82 12.65 9.30
C ASP A 173 -4.47 12.96 9.99
N HIS A 174 -4.07 12.16 10.98
CA HIS A 174 -2.80 12.34 11.68
C HIS A 174 -1.61 12.07 10.74
N VAL A 175 -1.64 10.94 10.03
CA VAL A 175 -0.62 10.56 9.05
C VAL A 175 -0.55 11.58 7.92
N SER A 176 -1.69 11.99 7.37
CA SER A 176 -1.73 13.01 6.31
C SER A 176 -1.13 14.35 6.77
N THR A 177 -1.51 14.84 7.96
CA THR A 177 -0.97 16.09 8.52
C THR A 177 0.53 15.99 8.79
N PHE A 178 1.00 14.85 9.29
CA PHE A 178 2.43 14.59 9.51
C PHE A 178 3.22 14.65 8.20
N LEU A 179 2.70 14.01 7.13
CA LEU A 179 3.30 14.05 5.80
C LEU A 179 3.21 15.42 5.13
N GLN A 180 2.25 16.28 5.49
CA GLN A 180 2.12 17.63 4.93
C GLN A 180 3.10 18.63 5.56
N LYS A 181 3.35 18.50 6.87
CA LYS A 181 4.22 19.46 7.59
C LYS A 181 5.70 19.37 7.21
N ASN A 182 6.13 18.32 6.50
CA ASN A 182 7.54 18.09 6.23
C ASN A 182 7.72 17.43 4.85
N ARG A 183 8.13 18.22 3.83
CA ARG A 183 8.32 17.74 2.44
C ARG A 183 9.24 16.51 2.34
N LEU A 184 10.24 16.40 3.22
CA LEU A 184 11.11 15.22 3.30
C LEU A 184 10.32 13.93 3.56
N TYR A 185 9.30 13.97 4.42
CA TYR A 185 8.48 12.79 4.72
C TYR A 185 7.49 12.44 3.60
N GLU A 186 7.14 13.40 2.73
CA GLU A 186 6.37 13.11 1.51
C GLU A 186 7.16 12.23 0.55
N VAL A 187 8.43 12.57 0.32
CA VAL A 187 9.36 11.79 -0.50
C VAL A 187 9.57 10.39 0.09
N LEU A 188 9.81 10.30 1.40
CA LEU A 188 9.94 9.02 2.11
C LEU A 188 8.70 8.12 1.91
N GLY A 189 7.50 8.71 1.95
CA GLY A 189 6.25 7.99 1.70
C GLY A 189 6.18 7.40 0.28
N LEU A 190 6.69 8.10 -0.73
CA LEU A 190 6.75 7.60 -2.11
C LEU A 190 7.77 6.45 -2.26
N PHE A 191 8.90 6.51 -1.55
CA PHE A 191 9.84 5.38 -1.52
C PHE A 191 9.26 4.16 -0.80
N ILE A 192 8.53 4.35 0.30
CA ILE A 192 7.81 3.25 0.94
C ILE A 192 6.80 2.64 -0.03
N LEU A 193 6.04 3.49 -0.75
CA LEU A 193 5.08 3.01 -1.73
C LEU A 193 5.74 2.26 -2.91
N PHE A 194 6.93 2.71 -3.32
CA PHE A 194 7.74 1.99 -4.31
C PHE A 194 8.13 0.60 -3.82
N VAL A 195 8.57 0.46 -2.56
CA VAL A 195 8.90 -0.84 -1.95
C VAL A 195 7.65 -1.72 -1.82
N VAL A 196 6.48 -1.14 -1.49
CA VAL A 196 5.19 -1.86 -1.51
C VAL A 196 4.87 -2.38 -2.92
N GLY A 197 5.12 -1.57 -3.96
CA GLY A 197 4.97 -2.00 -5.36
C GLY A 197 5.85 -3.20 -5.70
N ILE A 198 7.11 -3.19 -5.27
CA ILE A 198 8.03 -4.33 -5.42
C ILE A 198 7.50 -5.56 -4.67
N MET A 199 7.07 -5.40 -3.41
CA MET A 199 6.51 -6.48 -2.60
C MET A 199 5.36 -7.18 -3.35
N LEU A 200 4.39 -6.41 -3.83
CA LEU A 200 3.26 -6.94 -4.58
C LEU A 200 3.67 -7.61 -5.90
N LEU A 201 4.64 -7.04 -6.63
CA LEU A 201 5.12 -7.67 -7.86
C LEU A 201 5.79 -9.02 -7.59
N THR A 202 6.59 -9.13 -6.53
CA THR A 202 7.20 -10.41 -6.14
C THR A 202 6.17 -11.42 -5.65
N GLU A 203 5.17 -10.98 -4.87
CA GLU A 203 4.07 -11.81 -4.40
C GLU A 203 3.21 -12.31 -5.56
N GLY A 204 2.80 -11.41 -6.45
CA GLY A 204 2.02 -11.75 -7.63
C GLY A 204 2.77 -12.67 -8.59
N GLY A 205 4.08 -12.46 -8.76
CA GLY A 205 4.94 -13.33 -9.55
C GLY A 205 5.04 -14.73 -8.94
N HIS A 206 5.17 -14.81 -7.62
CA HIS A 206 5.16 -16.08 -6.90
C HIS A 206 3.82 -16.82 -7.03
N LEU A 207 2.70 -16.13 -6.80
CA LEU A 207 1.35 -16.69 -6.98
C LEU A 207 1.10 -17.15 -8.42
N ALA A 208 1.70 -16.47 -9.39
CA ALA A 208 1.65 -16.83 -10.80
C ALA A 208 2.67 -17.93 -11.19
N HIS A 209 3.42 -18.50 -10.25
CA HIS A 209 4.50 -19.46 -10.51
C HIS A 209 5.45 -18.97 -11.63
N MET A 210 5.75 -17.67 -11.63
CA MET A 210 6.56 -17.07 -12.67
C MET A 210 8.02 -17.49 -12.53
N GLU A 211 8.57 -17.99 -13.62
CA GLU A 211 10.00 -18.27 -13.75
C GLU A 211 10.63 -17.32 -14.77
N ILE A 212 11.78 -16.75 -14.40
CA ILE A 212 12.61 -15.93 -15.28
C ILE A 212 13.94 -16.62 -15.42
N ALA A 213 14.31 -17.01 -16.65
CA ALA A 213 15.56 -17.72 -16.93
C ALA A 213 15.78 -18.98 -16.05
N GLY A 214 14.70 -19.73 -15.81
CA GLY A 214 14.71 -20.95 -14.98
C GLY A 214 14.83 -20.71 -13.47
N GLN A 215 14.69 -19.46 -13.00
CA GLN A 215 14.58 -19.16 -11.57
C GLN A 215 13.19 -18.66 -11.22
N SER A 216 12.56 -19.32 -10.24
CA SER A 216 11.25 -18.94 -9.71
C SER A 216 11.33 -17.62 -8.95
N ILE A 217 10.37 -16.73 -9.19
CA ILE A 217 10.20 -15.52 -8.39
C ILE A 217 9.77 -15.91 -6.97
N THR A 218 10.55 -15.52 -5.97
CA THR A 218 10.22 -15.71 -4.56
C THR A 218 9.58 -14.46 -3.98
N PRO A 219 8.56 -14.60 -3.12
CA PRO A 219 7.88 -13.46 -2.53
C PRO A 219 8.78 -12.79 -1.50
N MET A 220 8.74 -11.46 -1.44
CA MET A 220 9.48 -10.72 -0.43
C MET A 220 8.84 -10.94 0.96
N ASN A 221 9.64 -11.43 1.92
CA ASN A 221 9.16 -11.64 3.28
C ASN A 221 8.71 -10.32 3.95
N LYS A 222 7.55 -10.32 4.63
CA LYS A 222 7.00 -9.17 5.39
C LYS A 222 8.00 -8.60 6.42
N MET A 223 8.82 -9.44 7.05
CA MET A 223 9.88 -8.97 7.95
C MET A 223 10.99 -8.23 7.21
N THR A 224 11.37 -8.72 6.02
CA THR A 224 12.33 -8.02 5.14
C THR A 224 11.76 -6.68 4.69
N PHE A 225 10.47 -6.64 4.35
CA PHE A 225 9.76 -5.40 4.04
C PHE A 225 9.84 -4.38 5.19
N TYR A 226 9.45 -4.76 6.41
CA TYR A 226 9.52 -3.85 7.57
C TYR A 226 10.96 -3.45 7.92
N PHE A 227 11.92 -4.35 7.74
CA PHE A 227 13.34 -4.05 7.90
C PHE A 227 13.80 -2.98 6.89
N VAL A 228 13.46 -3.12 5.61
CA VAL A 228 13.77 -2.14 4.56
C VAL A 228 13.15 -0.79 4.88
N ILE A 229 11.87 -0.73 5.28
CA ILE A 229 11.22 0.52 5.69
C ILE A 229 11.94 1.16 6.88
N SER A 230 12.29 0.36 7.89
CA SER A 230 12.99 0.86 9.08
C SER A 230 14.34 1.47 8.70
N VAL A 231 15.09 0.82 7.81
CA VAL A 231 16.36 1.34 7.28
C VAL A 231 16.14 2.63 6.48
N LEU A 232 15.13 2.69 5.61
CA LEU A 232 14.80 3.91 4.84
C LEU A 232 14.47 5.09 5.76
N VAL A 233 13.65 4.87 6.79
CA VAL A 233 13.31 5.89 7.79
C VAL A 233 14.56 6.35 8.55
N LEU A 234 15.42 5.42 8.99
CA LEU A 234 16.66 5.75 9.69
C LEU A 234 17.63 6.55 8.81
N CYS A 235 17.82 6.14 7.56
CA CYS A 235 18.64 6.85 6.60
C CYS A 235 18.12 8.28 6.38
N ASP A 236 16.82 8.46 6.19
CA ASP A 236 16.20 9.77 6.01
C ASP A 236 16.36 10.65 7.25
N VAL A 237 16.19 10.10 8.46
CA VAL A 237 16.43 10.82 9.72
C VAL A 237 17.88 11.28 9.85
N VAL A 238 18.85 10.43 9.50
CA VAL A 238 20.28 10.76 9.53
C VAL A 238 20.60 11.84 8.50
N GLN A 239 20.12 11.68 7.26
CA GLN A 239 20.31 12.64 6.18
C GLN A 239 19.71 14.00 6.53
N SER A 240 18.48 14.03 7.05
CA SER A 240 17.81 15.27 7.47
C SER A 240 18.59 16.00 8.56
N ARG A 241 19.14 15.26 9.54
CA ARG A 241 20.00 15.85 10.60
C ARG A 241 21.31 16.40 10.03
N TYR A 242 21.92 15.69 9.07
CA TYR A 242 23.15 16.11 8.42
C TYR A 242 22.94 17.39 7.61
N GLN A 243 21.89 17.45 6.78
CA GLN A 243 21.55 18.65 6.00
C GLN A 243 21.28 19.87 6.88
N ARG A 244 20.53 19.70 7.98
CA ARG A 244 20.31 20.80 8.95
C ARG A 244 21.62 21.33 9.55
N LYS A 245 22.60 20.47 9.83
CA LYS A 245 23.92 20.88 10.33
C LYS A 245 24.72 21.64 9.26
N LEU A 246 24.69 21.19 8.01
CA LEU A 246 25.35 21.89 6.91
C LEU A 246 24.77 23.29 6.70
N MET A 247 23.45 23.42 6.65
CA MET A 247 22.78 24.72 6.53
C MET A 247 23.17 25.68 7.67
N ALA A 248 23.20 25.18 8.91
CA ALA A 248 23.62 25.97 10.06
C ALA A 248 25.09 26.42 10.01
N GLN A 249 25.98 25.67 9.33
CA GLN A 249 27.38 26.06 9.13
C GLN A 249 27.53 27.11 8.02
N THR A 250 26.77 26.97 6.94
CA THR A 250 26.78 27.94 5.82
C THR A 250 26.23 29.30 6.27
N ASP A 251 25.16 29.33 7.07
CA ASP A 251 24.57 30.56 7.59
C ASP A 251 25.46 31.24 8.65
N GLY A 252 26.27 30.46 9.38
CA GLY A 252 27.22 30.97 10.38
C GLY A 252 28.55 31.48 9.82
N ALA A 253 28.89 31.16 8.57
CA ALA A 253 30.12 31.62 7.91
C ALA A 253 29.93 32.93 7.11
N GLY A 254 28.69 33.43 6.99
CA GLY A 254 28.33 34.64 6.27
C GLY A 254 28.16 35.90 7.15
N ASN A 255 28.53 35.84 8.43
CA ASN A 255 28.43 36.93 9.41
C ASN A 255 29.78 37.13 10.11
#